data_AF-A0A9X0DK42-F1
#
_entry.id   AF-A0A9X0DK42-F1
#
_cell.length_a   1.000
_cell.length_b   1.000
_cell.length_c   1.000
_cell.angle_alpha   90.00
_cell.angle_beta   90.00
_cell.angle_gamma   90.00
#
_symmetry.space_group_name_H-M   'P 1'
#
loop_
_entity.id
_entity.type
_entity.pdbx_description
1 polymer ?
#
loop_
_entity_poly.entity_id
_entity_poly.type
_entity_poly.pdbx_seq_one_letter_code
_entity_poly.pdbx_strand_id
1 'polypeptide(L)'
;MFRGIKFKKGQQPGYRATWVKDERSPHAEGHNGHVIGDWWPYRLCTMRDVVHGNLKNGICGKPDHGAVSILMGSENRYKDIDNGDVIEYCGDKTNLMDLGFETGKLIRVIRGAKDGSIFAPSVGFRYDGLYKIESKEKLPEKGYNRYKLVQDKNQKPIRMVHPTVDEMDEFIARNNWISSNKSKAKR
;
A
#
# COMPACT_ATOMS: atom_id res chain seq x y z
N MET A 1 10.48 -11.76 -8.51
CA MET A 1 9.80 -10.64 -7.80
C MET A 1 10.29 -9.21 -8.09
N PHE A 2 11.59 -8.91 -8.27
CA PHE A 2 12.09 -7.51 -8.25
C PHE A 2 11.94 -6.69 -9.55
N ARG A 3 11.50 -7.29 -10.66
CA ARG A 3 11.12 -6.62 -11.94
C ARG A 3 11.99 -5.39 -12.31
N GLY A 4 13.28 -5.63 -12.58
CA GLY A 4 14.19 -4.58 -13.06
C GLY A 4 14.70 -3.58 -12.02
N ILE A 5 14.48 -3.80 -10.72
CA ILE A 5 15.19 -3.06 -9.67
C ILE A 5 16.68 -3.44 -9.74
N LYS A 6 17.56 -2.45 -9.95
CA LYS A 6 18.99 -2.64 -9.67
C LYS A 6 19.33 -2.12 -8.28
N PHE A 7 20.02 -2.99 -7.54
CA PHE A 7 20.41 -2.78 -6.17
C PHE A 7 21.85 -2.30 -6.07
N LYS A 8 22.15 -1.56 -5.01
CA LYS A 8 23.51 -1.15 -4.64
C LYS A 8 23.69 -1.40 -3.15
N LYS A 9 24.82 -2.00 -2.77
CA LYS A 9 25.14 -2.25 -1.35
C LYS A 9 25.07 -0.94 -0.56
N GLY A 10 24.48 -0.99 0.63
CA GLY A 10 24.32 0.16 1.52
C GLY A 10 23.26 1.19 1.09
N GLN A 11 22.56 0.98 -0.04
CA GLN A 11 21.56 1.92 -0.55
C GLN A 11 20.22 1.23 -0.78
N GLN A 12 19.15 1.83 -0.26
CA GLN A 12 17.79 1.38 -0.54
C GLN A 12 17.46 1.56 -2.02
N PRO A 13 16.66 0.68 -2.63
CA PRO A 13 16.28 0.81 -4.02
C PRO A 13 15.47 2.10 -4.24
N GLY A 14 15.89 2.89 -5.23
CA GLY A 14 15.24 4.13 -5.64
C GLY A 14 14.58 4.01 -7.02
N TYR A 15 13.68 4.94 -7.31
CA TYR A 15 13.02 5.05 -8.61
C TYR A 15 14.03 5.21 -9.75
N ARG A 16 13.70 4.65 -10.92
CA ARG A 16 14.54 4.69 -12.12
C ARG A 16 13.74 5.27 -13.28
N ALA A 17 14.21 6.39 -13.81
CA ALA A 17 13.61 7.04 -14.98
C ALA A 17 13.60 6.14 -16.24
N THR A 18 14.47 5.12 -16.28
CA THR A 18 14.56 4.16 -17.40
C THR A 18 13.55 3.03 -17.33
N TRP A 19 12.72 2.94 -16.28
CA TRP A 19 11.67 1.93 -16.24
C TRP A 19 10.64 2.25 -17.31
N VAL A 20 10.18 1.21 -18.02
CA VAL A 20 9.06 1.34 -18.94
C VAL A 20 7.91 1.92 -18.14
N LYS A 21 7.43 3.08 -18.58
CA LYS A 21 6.35 3.78 -17.91
C LYS A 21 5.10 2.94 -18.09
N ASP A 22 4.45 2.62 -16.98
CA ASP A 22 3.11 2.04 -17.05
C ASP A 22 2.15 3.09 -17.64
N GLU A 23 1.43 2.69 -18.68
CA GLU A 23 0.49 3.59 -19.38
C GLU A 23 -0.78 3.82 -18.56
N ARG A 24 -1.08 2.94 -17.60
CA ARG A 24 -2.21 3.08 -16.70
C ARG A 24 -2.03 4.31 -15.79
N SER A 25 -3.12 5.03 -15.55
CA SER A 25 -3.11 6.14 -14.59
C SER A 25 -2.95 5.61 -13.16
N PRO A 26 -2.08 6.19 -12.32
CA PRO A 26 -2.03 5.86 -10.89
C PRO A 26 -3.31 6.28 -10.14
N HIS A 27 -4.14 7.11 -10.79
CA HIS A 27 -5.42 7.59 -10.29
C HIS A 27 -6.62 6.89 -10.96
N ALA A 28 -6.39 5.82 -11.73
CA ALA A 28 -7.47 5.02 -12.28
C ALA A 28 -8.28 4.38 -11.15
N GLU A 29 -9.58 4.19 -11.39
CA GLU A 29 -10.50 3.54 -10.46
C GLU A 29 -10.45 2.01 -10.60
N GLY A 30 -11.10 1.32 -9.66
CA GLY A 30 -11.17 -0.13 -9.64
C GLY A 30 -9.80 -0.80 -9.46
N HIS A 31 -9.69 -2.03 -9.94
CA HIS A 31 -8.51 -2.87 -9.74
C HIS A 31 -7.24 -2.33 -10.41
N ASN A 32 -7.37 -1.38 -11.35
CA ASN A 32 -6.28 -0.85 -12.16
C ASN A 32 -5.41 -1.96 -12.79
N GLY A 33 -5.99 -3.08 -13.23
CA GLY A 33 -5.26 -4.22 -13.82
C GLY A 33 -4.55 -5.16 -12.85
N HIS A 34 -4.74 -4.99 -11.53
CA HIS A 34 -4.16 -5.87 -10.51
C HIS A 34 -5.12 -6.96 -10.06
N VAL A 35 -4.56 -8.09 -9.64
CA VAL A 35 -5.32 -9.21 -9.09
C VAL A 35 -5.12 -9.26 -7.57
N ILE A 36 -6.18 -9.57 -6.84
CA ILE A 36 -6.11 -9.75 -5.38
C ILE A 36 -5.05 -10.81 -5.04
N GLY A 37 -4.11 -10.42 -4.18
CA GLY A 37 -2.94 -11.20 -3.83
C GLY A 37 -1.65 -10.77 -4.53
N ASP A 38 -1.70 -9.88 -5.54
CA ASP A 38 -0.50 -9.28 -6.13
C ASP A 38 0.40 -8.70 -5.02
N TRP A 39 1.69 -9.01 -5.10
CA TRP A 39 2.65 -8.70 -4.05
C TRP A 39 3.89 -7.97 -4.54
N TRP A 40 4.40 -7.09 -3.69
CA TRP A 40 5.52 -6.21 -3.99
C TRP A 40 6.52 -6.18 -2.82
N PRO A 41 7.83 -6.39 -3.08
CA PRO A 41 8.85 -6.37 -2.02
C PRO A 41 9.06 -4.98 -1.42
N TYR A 42 8.88 -3.92 -2.20
CA TYR A 42 9.13 -2.55 -1.77
C TYR A 42 7.98 -1.65 -2.19
N ARG A 43 7.70 -0.60 -1.40
CA ARG A 43 6.72 0.45 -1.73
C ARG A 43 7.01 1.11 -3.07
N LEU A 44 8.28 1.19 -3.46
CA LEU A 44 8.66 1.67 -4.78
C LEU A 44 8.03 0.84 -5.92
N CYS A 45 7.86 -0.46 -5.72
CA CYS A 45 7.27 -1.32 -6.72
C CYS A 45 5.76 -1.11 -6.83
N THR A 46 5.08 -0.69 -5.75
CA THR A 46 3.64 -0.39 -5.80
C THR A 46 3.36 0.87 -6.63
N MET A 47 4.29 1.84 -6.59
CA MET A 47 4.27 3.00 -7.48
C MET A 47 4.63 2.64 -8.92
N ARG A 48 5.72 1.87 -9.12
CA ARG A 48 6.16 1.44 -10.45
C ARG A 48 5.04 0.72 -11.20
N ASP A 49 4.35 -0.18 -10.51
CA ASP A 49 3.30 -1.01 -11.10
C ASP A 49 1.92 -0.36 -10.98
N VAL A 50 1.84 0.90 -10.50
CA VAL A 50 0.66 1.77 -10.39
C VAL A 50 -0.52 1.24 -9.56
N VAL A 51 -0.32 0.27 -8.68
CA VAL A 51 -1.35 -0.12 -7.69
C VAL A 51 -1.56 1.00 -6.65
N HIS A 52 -0.48 1.73 -6.30
CA HIS A 52 -0.51 2.89 -5.41
C HIS A 52 0.49 3.96 -5.85
N GLY A 53 0.01 5.12 -6.30
CA GLY A 53 0.82 6.14 -6.96
C GLY A 53 1.70 7.03 -6.07
N ASN A 54 1.92 6.71 -4.78
CA ASN A 54 2.64 7.59 -3.86
C ASN A 54 3.67 6.85 -2.97
N LEU A 55 4.93 7.32 -2.96
CA LEU A 55 6.01 6.74 -2.12
C LEU A 55 5.96 7.19 -0.66
N LYS A 56 5.34 8.33 -0.38
CA LYS A 56 5.33 8.96 0.95
C LYS A 56 3.98 8.75 1.63
N ASN A 57 2.90 9.15 0.96
CA ASN A 57 1.58 9.24 1.57
C ASN A 57 0.82 7.92 1.50
N GLY A 58 0.17 7.57 2.61
CA GLY A 58 -0.70 6.40 2.72
C GLY A 58 -1.88 6.46 1.77
N ILE A 59 -2.39 7.65 1.44
CA ILE A 59 -3.51 7.87 0.53
C ILE A 59 -3.00 8.33 -0.84
N CYS A 60 -3.59 7.78 -1.91
CA CYS A 60 -3.39 8.25 -3.29
C CYS A 60 -4.75 8.59 -3.91
N GLY A 61 -4.81 9.76 -4.55
CA GLY A 61 -6.03 10.31 -5.14
C GLY A 61 -5.77 11.65 -5.81
N LYS A 62 -6.84 12.31 -6.25
CA LYS A 62 -6.79 13.70 -6.76
C LYS A 62 -7.90 14.55 -6.13
N PRO A 63 -7.72 15.87 -5.98
CA PRO A 63 -8.72 16.76 -5.37
C PRO A 63 -10.09 16.77 -6.07
N ASP A 64 -10.15 16.43 -7.35
CA ASP A 64 -11.37 16.37 -8.17
C ASP A 64 -11.97 14.96 -8.28
N HIS A 65 -11.26 13.93 -7.78
CA HIS A 65 -11.68 12.52 -7.86
C HIS A 65 -11.77 11.83 -6.50
N GLY A 66 -11.14 12.35 -5.45
CA GLY A 66 -10.98 11.65 -4.17
C GLY A 66 -9.93 10.55 -4.20
N ALA A 67 -9.92 9.75 -3.15
CA ALA A 67 -8.99 8.62 -2.96
C ALA A 67 -9.32 7.45 -3.90
N VAL A 68 -8.29 6.84 -4.46
CA VAL A 68 -8.38 5.63 -5.30
C VAL A 68 -7.60 4.44 -4.75
N SER A 69 -6.61 4.70 -3.89
CA SER A 69 -5.87 3.65 -3.19
C SER A 69 -5.35 4.12 -1.84
N ILE A 70 -5.29 3.20 -0.89
CA ILE A 70 -4.66 3.39 0.41
C ILE A 70 -3.63 2.29 0.70
N LEU A 71 -2.60 2.68 1.46
CA LEU A 71 -1.62 1.80 2.06
C LEU A 71 -1.88 1.70 3.56
N MET A 72 -2.11 0.47 4.03
CA MET A 72 -2.12 0.16 5.46
C MET A 72 -0.70 -0.14 5.96
N GLY A 73 -0.45 0.17 7.23
CA GLY A 73 0.89 0.13 7.81
C GLY A 73 1.80 1.28 7.38
N SER A 74 1.25 2.36 6.82
CA SER A 74 1.95 3.64 6.71
C SER A 74 1.97 4.38 8.05
N GLU A 75 2.90 5.32 8.20
CA GLU A 75 2.90 6.22 9.37
C GLU A 75 1.63 7.06 9.36
N ASN A 76 0.76 6.81 10.35
CA ASN A 76 -0.50 7.50 10.54
C ASN A 76 -0.57 8.08 11.95
N ARG A 77 -1.39 9.13 12.13
CA ARG A 77 -1.53 9.80 13.42
C ARG A 77 -2.19 8.90 14.47
N TYR A 78 -3.13 8.07 14.04
CA TYR A 78 -3.79 7.05 14.83
C TYR A 78 -3.56 5.70 14.17
N LYS A 79 -3.36 4.65 14.98
CA LYS A 79 -3.20 3.28 14.46
C LYS A 79 -4.49 2.85 13.75
N ASP A 80 -4.34 2.22 12.58
CA ASP A 80 -5.45 1.61 11.85
C ASP A 80 -5.96 0.35 12.58
N ILE A 81 -7.23 0.01 12.37
CA ILE A 81 -7.84 -1.24 12.86
C ILE A 81 -8.10 -2.13 11.66
N ASP A 82 -7.66 -3.38 11.72
CA ASP A 82 -7.75 -4.31 10.61
C ASP A 82 -8.45 -5.61 11.03
N ASN A 83 -9.69 -5.78 10.57
CA ASN A 83 -10.47 -7.00 10.73
C ASN A 83 -10.61 -7.74 9.39
N GLY A 84 -9.70 -7.51 8.43
CA GLY A 84 -9.69 -8.20 7.15
C GLY A 84 -10.66 -7.58 6.16
N ASP A 85 -11.88 -8.11 6.09
CA ASP A 85 -12.92 -7.58 5.19
C ASP A 85 -13.47 -6.23 5.65
N VAL A 86 -13.31 -5.90 6.93
CA VAL A 86 -13.62 -4.59 7.50
C VAL A 86 -12.35 -3.96 8.05
N ILE A 87 -12.07 -2.72 7.66
CA ILE A 87 -10.94 -1.94 8.16
C ILE A 87 -11.40 -0.58 8.65
N GLU A 88 -10.68 -0.02 9.62
CA GLU A 88 -10.88 1.35 10.07
C GLU A 88 -9.59 2.15 9.89
N TYR A 89 -9.56 2.93 8.82
CA TYR A 89 -8.39 3.65 8.37
C TYR A 89 -8.37 5.08 8.91
N CYS A 90 -7.24 5.50 9.49
CA CYS A 90 -7.02 6.89 9.84
C CYS A 90 -6.67 7.69 8.58
N GLY A 91 -7.52 8.66 8.22
CA GLY A 91 -7.19 9.56 7.11
C GLY A 91 -6.05 10.52 7.42
N ASP A 92 -5.78 11.41 6.48
CA ASP A 92 -4.93 12.58 6.67
C ASP A 92 -5.78 13.87 6.69
N LYS A 93 -5.11 15.03 6.73
CA LYS A 93 -5.78 16.35 6.72
C LYS A 93 -6.30 16.77 5.35
N THR A 94 -6.21 15.91 4.33
CA THR A 94 -6.77 16.18 3.01
C THR A 94 -8.23 15.74 2.93
N ASN A 95 -8.94 16.21 1.91
CA ASN A 95 -10.32 15.81 1.64
C ASN A 95 -10.43 14.57 0.74
N LEU A 96 -9.34 13.87 0.42
CA LEU A 96 -9.36 12.77 -0.57
C LEU A 96 -10.28 11.63 -0.12
N MET A 97 -10.20 11.24 1.15
CA MET A 97 -11.04 10.17 1.71
C MET A 97 -12.50 10.63 1.87
N ASP A 98 -12.71 11.90 2.22
CA ASP A 98 -14.06 12.49 2.28
C ASP A 98 -14.74 12.46 0.90
N LEU A 99 -14.03 12.88 -0.15
CA LEU A 99 -14.50 12.81 -1.53
C LEU A 99 -14.76 11.36 -1.97
N GLY A 100 -13.88 10.43 -1.59
CA GLY A 100 -14.07 8.99 -1.86
C GLY A 100 -15.34 8.45 -1.19
N PHE A 101 -15.66 8.92 0.02
CA PHE A 101 -16.87 8.56 0.75
C PHE A 101 -18.12 9.15 0.09
N GLU A 102 -18.10 10.45 -0.21
CA GLU A 102 -19.22 11.17 -0.85
C GLU A 102 -19.58 10.60 -2.22
N THR A 103 -18.57 10.15 -2.98
CA THR A 103 -18.76 9.56 -4.31
C THR A 103 -18.97 8.04 -4.27
N GLY A 104 -18.91 7.41 -3.10
CA GLY A 104 -19.09 5.97 -2.94
C GLY A 104 -18.03 5.13 -3.65
N LYS A 105 -16.82 5.67 -3.83
CA LYS A 105 -15.77 5.05 -4.63
C LYS A 105 -15.23 3.77 -4.00
N LEU A 106 -14.86 2.85 -4.89
CA LEU A 106 -14.09 1.67 -4.56
C LEU A 106 -12.60 2.04 -4.51
N ILE A 107 -12.00 1.84 -3.34
CA ILE A 107 -10.63 2.20 -3.02
C ILE A 107 -9.79 0.91 -2.97
N ARG A 108 -8.69 0.87 -3.71
CA ARG A 108 -7.71 -0.22 -3.61
C ARG A 108 -7.05 -0.20 -2.24
N VAL A 109 -7.09 -1.33 -1.52
CA VAL A 109 -6.39 -1.51 -0.25
C VAL A 109 -5.13 -2.32 -0.48
N ILE A 110 -3.99 -1.74 -0.10
CA ILE A 110 -2.69 -2.40 -0.12
C ILE A 110 -2.21 -2.53 1.32
N ARG A 111 -2.06 -3.74 1.84
CA ARG A 111 -1.51 -3.98 3.18
C ARG A 111 0.01 -4.07 3.14
N GLY A 112 0.69 -3.28 3.97
CA GLY A 112 2.12 -3.37 4.19
C GLY A 112 2.46 -4.19 5.43
N ALA A 113 3.58 -4.89 5.42
CA ALA A 113 4.02 -5.73 6.55
C ALA A 113 4.20 -4.97 7.88
N LYS A 114 4.39 -3.64 7.82
CA LYS A 114 4.51 -2.77 8.99
C LYS A 114 3.20 -2.57 9.75
N ASP A 115 2.07 -2.93 9.16
CA ASP A 115 0.76 -2.81 9.79
C ASP A 115 0.64 -3.66 11.07
N GLY A 116 1.34 -4.82 11.09
CA GLY A 116 1.36 -5.72 12.25
C GLY A 116 0.04 -6.46 12.50
N SER A 117 -0.93 -6.31 11.60
CA SER A 117 -2.16 -7.11 11.55
C SER A 117 -1.89 -8.54 11.13
N ILE A 118 -2.73 -9.48 11.57
CA ILE A 118 -2.72 -10.87 11.10
C ILE A 118 -3.03 -10.99 9.60
N PHE A 119 -3.69 -9.98 9.03
CA PHE A 119 -4.01 -9.91 7.61
C PHE A 119 -2.88 -9.27 6.80
N ALA A 120 -1.91 -8.63 7.43
CA ALA A 120 -0.78 -8.04 6.73
C ALA A 120 0.15 -9.13 6.14
N PRO A 121 0.82 -8.87 5.00
CA PRO A 121 1.86 -9.80 4.53
C PRO A 121 3.04 -9.82 5.51
N SER A 122 3.76 -10.95 5.61
CA SER A 122 4.92 -11.07 6.50
C SER A 122 6.06 -10.11 6.13
N VAL A 123 6.22 -9.82 4.83
CA VAL A 123 7.15 -8.84 4.27
C VAL A 123 6.52 -8.12 3.08
N GLY A 124 7.03 -6.93 2.74
CA GLY A 124 6.59 -6.17 1.57
C GLY A 124 5.15 -5.63 1.67
N PHE A 125 4.45 -5.63 0.54
CA PHE A 125 3.14 -5.04 0.33
C PHE A 125 2.26 -5.96 -0.52
N ARG A 126 0.98 -6.11 -0.18
CA ARG A 126 0.04 -6.96 -0.92
C ARG A 126 -1.25 -6.22 -1.23
N TYR A 127 -1.76 -6.38 -2.45
CA TYR A 127 -3.06 -5.84 -2.85
C TYR A 127 -4.17 -6.79 -2.41
N ASP A 128 -5.07 -6.29 -1.56
CA ASP A 128 -6.14 -7.10 -0.95
C ASP A 128 -7.54 -6.75 -1.47
N GLY A 129 -7.61 -6.00 -2.57
CA GLY A 129 -8.85 -5.73 -3.29
C GLY A 129 -9.41 -4.33 -3.09
N LEU A 130 -10.64 -4.16 -3.54
CA LEU A 130 -11.43 -2.94 -3.48
C LEU A 130 -12.28 -2.90 -2.22
N TYR A 131 -12.31 -1.75 -1.59
CA TYR A 131 -13.10 -1.48 -0.39
C TYR A 131 -13.90 -0.21 -0.59
N LYS A 132 -15.10 -0.17 -0.02
CA LYS A 132 -15.97 0.99 -0.02
C LYS A 132 -16.00 1.61 1.37
N ILE A 133 -15.95 2.93 1.47
CA ILE A 133 -16.17 3.62 2.74
C ILE A 133 -17.66 3.55 3.08
N GLU A 134 -18.00 2.95 4.21
CA GLU A 134 -19.38 2.82 4.69
C GLU A 134 -19.74 3.89 5.72
N SER A 135 -18.76 4.32 6.53
CA SER A 135 -18.95 5.41 7.47
C SER A 135 -17.64 6.13 7.77
N LYS A 136 -17.77 7.33 8.36
CA LYS A 136 -16.65 8.07 8.93
C LYS A 136 -17.02 8.65 10.28
N GLU A 137 -16.05 8.75 11.17
CA GLU A 137 -16.16 9.43 12.45
C GLU A 137 -15.00 10.44 12.62
N LYS A 138 -15.26 11.53 13.33
CA LYS A 138 -14.23 12.53 13.62
C LYS A 138 -13.32 12.00 14.73
N LEU A 139 -12.01 12.10 14.52
CA LEU A 139 -11.04 11.78 15.56
C LEU A 139 -10.78 13.01 16.45
N PRO A 140 -10.23 12.83 17.67
CA PRO A 140 -10.01 13.93 18.61
C PRO A 140 -9.16 15.08 18.05
N GLU A 141 -8.16 14.77 17.21
CA GLU A 141 -7.36 15.80 16.55
C GLU A 141 -8.11 16.40 15.36
N LYS A 142 -8.19 17.74 15.35
CA LYS A 142 -8.85 18.50 14.28
C LYS A 142 -8.27 18.16 12.91
N GLY A 143 -9.16 17.85 11.97
CA GLY A 143 -8.82 17.53 10.59
C GLY A 143 -8.47 16.08 10.34
N TYR A 144 -8.65 15.18 11.33
CA TYR A 144 -8.56 13.75 11.13
C TYR A 144 -9.93 13.09 11.28
N ASN A 145 -10.21 12.15 10.38
CA ASN A 145 -11.35 11.26 10.46
C ASN A 145 -10.86 9.81 10.43
N ARG A 146 -11.61 8.93 11.10
CA ARG A 146 -11.54 7.49 10.92
C ARG A 146 -12.58 7.10 9.87
N TYR A 147 -12.17 6.30 8.90
CA TYR A 147 -13.06 5.80 7.85
C TYR A 147 -13.21 4.31 8.04
N LYS A 148 -14.45 3.82 8.18
CA LYS A 148 -14.76 2.40 8.15
C LYS A 148 -14.93 1.98 6.70
N LEU A 149 -14.07 1.11 6.21
CA LEU A 149 -14.16 0.55 4.87
C LEU A 149 -14.52 -0.93 4.93
N VAL A 150 -15.37 -1.36 4.01
CA VAL A 150 -15.81 -2.74 3.86
C VAL A 150 -15.43 -3.25 2.48
N GLN A 151 -14.90 -4.47 2.43
CA GLN A 151 -14.51 -5.13 1.20
C GLN A 151 -15.71 -5.25 0.26
N ASP A 152 -15.50 -4.93 -1.02
CA ASP A 152 -16.57 -5.07 -2.02
C ASP A 152 -17.05 -6.52 -2.11
N LYS A 153 -18.37 -6.72 -2.21
CA LYS A 153 -18.97 -8.06 -2.23
C LYS A 153 -18.87 -8.73 -3.61
N ASN A 154 -18.55 -7.97 -4.65
CA ASN A 154 -18.49 -8.46 -6.03
C ASN A 154 -17.08 -8.94 -6.44
N GLN A 155 -16.12 -8.94 -5.51
CA GLN A 155 -14.78 -9.48 -5.75
C GLN A 155 -14.52 -10.74 -4.91
N LYS A 156 -13.41 -11.41 -5.20
CA LYS A 156 -12.97 -12.57 -4.43
C LYS A 156 -12.53 -12.15 -3.01
N PRO A 157 -12.64 -13.05 -2.01
CA PRO A 157 -12.10 -12.81 -0.69
C PRO A 157 -10.60 -12.50 -0.72
N ILE A 158 -10.10 -11.90 0.36
CA ILE A 158 -8.67 -11.63 0.55
C ILE A 158 -7.87 -12.94 0.38
N ARG A 159 -6.78 -12.88 -0.38
CA ARG A 159 -5.91 -14.03 -0.63
C ARG A 159 -4.54 -13.83 0.02
N MET A 160 -4.36 -14.43 1.19
CA MET A 160 -3.12 -14.32 1.99
C MET A 160 -2.01 -15.30 1.55
N VAL A 161 -1.95 -15.63 0.25
CA VAL A 161 -0.97 -16.60 -0.29
C VAL A 161 0.42 -15.97 -0.48
N HIS A 162 0.47 -14.66 -0.70
CA HIS A 162 1.72 -13.93 -0.88
C HIS A 162 2.09 -13.11 0.36
N PRO A 163 3.39 -12.95 0.64
CA PRO A 163 4.51 -13.58 -0.07
C PRO A 163 4.57 -15.10 0.18
N THR A 164 4.97 -15.84 -0.84
CA THR A 164 5.36 -17.25 -0.72
C THR A 164 6.69 -17.39 0.03
N VAL A 165 7.04 -18.63 0.41
CA VAL A 165 8.33 -18.92 1.08
C VAL A 165 9.51 -18.45 0.22
N ASP A 166 9.51 -18.78 -1.08
CA ASP A 166 10.58 -18.39 -2.00
C ASP A 166 10.69 -16.86 -2.14
N GLU A 167 9.56 -16.15 -2.23
CA GLU A 167 9.55 -14.68 -2.28
C GLU A 167 10.08 -14.06 -0.99
N MET A 168 9.75 -14.65 0.15
CA MET A 168 10.24 -14.21 1.45
C MET A 168 11.76 -14.44 1.55
N ASP A 169 12.25 -15.60 1.16
CA ASP A 169 13.68 -15.94 1.18
C ASP A 169 14.49 -15.03 0.26
N GLU A 170 14.01 -14.82 -0.98
CA GLU A 170 14.63 -13.87 -1.91
C GLU A 170 14.64 -12.43 -1.36
N PHE A 171 13.55 -11.99 -0.71
CA PHE A 171 13.48 -10.67 -0.07
C PHE A 171 14.48 -10.52 1.08
N ILE A 172 14.53 -11.51 1.98
CA ILE A 172 15.40 -11.51 3.15
C ILE A 172 16.86 -11.55 2.70
N ALA A 173 17.22 -12.48 1.82
CA ALA A 173 18.58 -12.59 1.28
C ALA A 173 19.02 -11.28 0.63
N ARG A 174 18.13 -10.64 -0.15
CA ARG A 174 18.41 -9.35 -0.77
C ARG A 174 18.63 -8.24 0.25
N ASN A 175 17.77 -8.10 1.25
CA ASN A 175 17.90 -7.04 2.26
C ASN A 175 19.10 -7.24 3.18
N ASN A 176 19.44 -8.49 3.49
CA ASN A 176 20.66 -8.83 4.19
C ASN A 176 21.87 -8.34 3.39
N TRP A 177 21.96 -8.68 2.10
CA TRP A 177 23.03 -8.21 1.21
C TRP A 177 23.11 -6.68 1.08
N ILE A 178 21.97 -5.98 0.99
CA ILE A 178 21.93 -4.51 0.99
C ILE A 178 22.54 -3.97 2.29
N SER A 179 22.30 -4.64 3.41
CA SER A 179 22.70 -4.19 4.75
C SER A 179 24.14 -4.56 5.14
N SER A 180 24.78 -5.54 4.50
CA SER A 180 26.06 -6.16 4.90
C SER A 180 27.32 -5.26 4.91
N ASN A 181 27.22 -3.94 4.76
CA ASN A 181 28.39 -3.02 4.81
C ASN A 181 28.22 -1.81 5.75
N LYS A 182 27.14 -1.71 6.55
CA LYS A 182 27.01 -0.63 7.55
C LYS A 182 27.99 -0.72 8.72
N SER A 183 28.67 -1.85 8.92
CA SER A 183 29.57 -2.12 10.05
C SER A 183 31.05 -1.77 9.83
N LYS A 184 31.50 -1.45 8.61
CA LYS A 184 32.92 -1.14 8.33
C LYS A 184 33.28 0.35 8.28
N ALA A 185 32.32 1.25 8.49
CA ALA A 185 32.53 2.70 8.45
C ALA A 185 32.64 3.37 9.84
N LYS A 186 32.76 2.57 10.91
CA LYS A 186 33.06 3.04 12.27
C LYS A 186 34.34 2.35 12.78
N ARG A 187 35.49 2.69 12.19
CA ARG A 187 36.82 2.56 12.79
C ARG A 187 37.65 3.73 12.32
#